data_AF-A0A8T5EHY4-F1
#
_entry.id   AF-A0A8T5EHY4-F1
#
_cell.length_a   1.000
_cell.length_b   1.000
_cell.length_c   1.000
_cell.angle_alpha   90.00
_cell.angle_beta   90.00
_cell.angle_gamma   90.00
#
_symmetry.space_group_name_H-M   'P 1'
#
loop_
_entity.id
_entity.type
_entity.pdbx_description
1 polymer ?
#
loop_
_entity_poly.entity_id
_entity_poly.type
_entity_poly.pdbx_seq_one_letter_code
_entity_poly.pdbx_strand_id
1 'polypeptide(L)'
;MSEEGLSNSERRMLGKMQADSVRQWSLNELLNSCSWSDQATVVTAGHGLSNKGLATINEVINKTWTLGAEGEAALTNGLLEDRLLKWLIAQPEGERGMRDLSNSSFEKHESGPGVGLLKGLGVTIQAGSLCLPEDFETVESVIATRFAFLEQLRDGCEEVQLDADLLNHFRGRKGLLVSTETTIRTWQITEEGRGISSENLAEVEQIISITPELLANDSWKSAEFKPYDVSLESKTPITGKSHPMQALIERVRAVFLEMGFSEIEANFVQSAGWNMDALFIPQDHPAREMQDTFYLDNPATFDIPHKRLEQWKSIHEDGGDTGSIGWGGAYSTDISQKGLLRTHTTVNTIQHLAENPNAPCRIFSVGRVFRKESIDRTHLPEFHQIEGIIMEPEANLPMLVTMLKTFYAKMGYPEVRVRPAYFPYTEPSLEVEVKWRGKWLELGGAGIFRPEVTEPLGCSAPVCAWGMGLERLAMLVLDLDDIRQLYISDLEWLRTQPIL
;
A
#
# COMPACT_ATOMS: atom_id res chain seq x y z
N MET A 1 10.54 -51.81 -4.14
CA MET A 1 10.32 -50.43 -4.62
C MET A 1 11.61 -49.68 -4.34
N SER A 2 12.26 -49.25 -5.44
CA SER A 2 13.46 -48.43 -5.60
C SER A 2 14.49 -48.37 -4.46
N GLU A 3 15.49 -49.26 -4.55
CA GLU A 3 16.82 -49.10 -3.93
C GLU A 3 17.63 -47.94 -4.56
N GLU A 4 17.15 -47.39 -5.68
CA GLU A 4 17.73 -46.25 -6.39
C GLU A 4 17.30 -44.92 -5.76
N GLY A 5 18.27 -44.10 -5.34
CA GLY A 5 18.06 -42.69 -5.01
C GLY A 5 18.36 -42.25 -3.58
N LEU A 6 19.04 -43.07 -2.75
CA LEU A 6 19.59 -42.59 -1.48
C LEU A 6 20.75 -41.61 -1.73
N SER A 7 20.69 -40.43 -1.12
CA SER A 7 21.79 -39.49 -1.02
C SER A 7 22.86 -40.00 -0.05
N ASN A 8 24.09 -39.49 -0.17
CA ASN A 8 25.18 -39.88 0.74
C ASN A 8 24.84 -39.61 2.21
N SER A 9 24.13 -38.52 2.48
CA SER A 9 23.67 -38.19 3.83
C SER A 9 22.70 -39.24 4.37
N GLU A 10 21.72 -39.66 3.55
CA GLU A 10 20.77 -40.72 3.90
C GLU A 10 21.46 -42.08 4.06
N ARG A 11 22.39 -42.44 3.17
CA ARG A 11 23.19 -43.68 3.26
C ARG A 11 23.97 -43.75 4.57
N ARG A 12 24.66 -42.66 4.91
CA ARG A 12 25.47 -42.55 6.13
C ARG A 12 24.61 -42.63 7.39
N MET A 13 23.49 -41.90 7.42
CA MET A 13 22.54 -41.93 8.55
C MET A 13 21.90 -43.31 8.71
N LEU A 14 21.41 -43.90 7.62
CA LEU A 14 20.79 -45.22 7.65
C LEU A 14 21.78 -46.30 8.08
N GLY A 15 23.03 -46.25 7.61
CA GLY A 15 24.09 -47.16 8.04
C GLY A 15 24.42 -47.06 9.52
N LYS A 16 24.35 -45.86 10.12
CA LYS A 16 24.50 -45.69 11.58
C LYS A 16 23.28 -46.17 12.35
N MET A 17 22.08 -45.94 11.84
CA MET A 17 20.83 -46.42 12.46
C MET A 17 20.69 -47.95 12.38
N GLN A 18 21.25 -48.60 11.35
CA GLN A 18 21.30 -50.07 11.25
C GLN A 18 22.16 -50.71 12.35
N ALA A 19 23.14 -49.99 12.92
CA ALA A 19 23.99 -50.51 13.98
C ALA A 19 23.25 -50.73 15.31
N ASP A 20 22.15 -50.00 15.55
CA ASP A 20 21.26 -50.19 16.69
C ASP A 20 19.81 -49.98 16.25
N SER A 21 19.19 -51.09 15.86
CA SER A 21 17.93 -51.09 15.12
C SER A 21 16.69 -50.94 15.99
N VAL A 22 16.83 -51.05 17.31
CA VAL A 22 15.71 -50.88 18.28
C VAL A 22 15.70 -49.45 18.84
N ARG A 23 16.84 -48.77 18.84
CA ARG A 23 17.01 -47.44 19.40
C ARG A 23 16.24 -46.36 18.64
N GLN A 24 15.70 -45.43 19.41
CA GLN A 24 15.20 -44.16 18.92
C GLN A 24 16.34 -43.13 19.01
N TRP A 25 16.71 -42.56 17.88
CA TRP A 25 17.87 -41.68 17.75
C TRP A 25 17.45 -40.21 17.83
N SER A 26 18.07 -39.45 18.73
CA SER A 26 17.92 -37.99 18.81
C SER A 26 18.82 -37.26 17.81
N LEU A 27 18.50 -36.00 17.55
CA LEU A 27 19.27 -35.14 16.66
C LEU A 27 20.77 -35.06 17.05
N ASN A 28 21.07 -34.90 18.34
CA ASN A 28 22.44 -34.81 18.84
C ASN A 28 23.21 -36.13 18.69
N GLU A 29 22.55 -37.28 18.87
CA GLU A 29 23.17 -38.59 18.69
C GLU A 29 23.49 -38.88 17.23
N LEU A 30 22.62 -38.46 16.30
CA LEU A 30 22.85 -38.59 14.87
C LEU A 30 23.94 -37.64 14.37
N LEU A 31 23.99 -36.40 14.88
CA LEU A 31 25.10 -35.48 14.61
C LEU A 31 26.45 -36.09 14.99
N ASN A 32 26.55 -36.62 16.21
CA ASN A 32 27.79 -37.19 16.71
C ASN A 32 28.16 -38.49 15.98
N SER A 33 27.21 -39.41 15.81
CA SER A 33 27.47 -40.71 15.16
C SER A 33 27.75 -40.61 13.66
N CYS A 34 27.16 -39.62 12.98
CA CYS A 34 27.42 -39.33 11.58
C CYS A 34 28.56 -38.32 11.40
N SER A 35 29.14 -37.77 12.47
CA SER A 35 30.20 -36.75 12.41
C SER A 35 29.80 -35.53 11.56
N TRP A 36 28.57 -35.06 11.76
CA TRP A 36 28.05 -33.84 11.13
C TRP A 36 28.08 -32.68 12.12
N SER A 37 28.38 -31.49 11.62
CA SER A 37 28.36 -30.23 12.39
C SER A 37 27.07 -29.44 12.23
N ASP A 38 26.30 -29.71 11.18
CA ASP A 38 25.07 -28.98 10.84
C ASP A 38 23.82 -29.85 11.08
N GLN A 39 22.94 -29.34 11.94
CA GLN A 39 21.66 -29.98 12.27
C GLN A 39 20.75 -30.14 11.05
N ALA A 40 20.83 -29.22 10.08
CA ALA A 40 20.04 -29.28 8.85
C ALA A 40 20.32 -30.58 8.06
N THR A 41 21.56 -31.07 8.10
CA THR A 41 21.94 -32.30 7.39
C THR A 41 21.21 -33.53 7.95
N VAL A 42 21.09 -33.63 9.28
CA VAL A 42 20.31 -34.71 9.93
C VAL A 42 18.84 -34.62 9.57
N VAL A 43 18.27 -33.42 9.63
CA VAL A 43 16.84 -33.21 9.39
C VAL A 43 16.50 -33.54 7.94
N THR A 44 17.26 -33.05 6.97
CA THR A 44 17.05 -33.36 5.54
C THR A 44 17.22 -34.84 5.24
N ALA A 45 18.29 -35.48 5.74
CA ALA A 45 18.50 -36.92 5.54
C ALA A 45 17.39 -37.75 6.21
N GLY A 46 16.98 -37.37 7.42
CA GLY A 46 15.91 -38.02 8.15
C GLY A 46 14.55 -37.93 7.44
N HIS A 47 14.17 -36.75 6.94
CA HIS A 47 12.96 -36.59 6.12
C HIS A 47 13.03 -37.39 4.83
N GLY A 48 14.18 -37.40 4.16
CA GLY A 48 14.39 -38.19 2.95
C GLY A 48 14.21 -39.70 3.20
N LEU A 49 14.82 -40.23 4.26
CA LEU A 49 14.65 -41.61 4.69
C LEU A 49 13.20 -41.94 5.05
N SER A 50 12.50 -41.00 5.70
CA SER A 50 11.11 -41.20 6.10
C SER A 50 10.13 -41.18 4.93
N ASN A 51 10.31 -40.25 4.00
CA ASN A 51 9.53 -40.20 2.75
C ASN A 51 9.69 -41.47 1.92
N LYS A 52 10.85 -42.15 2.04
CA LYS A 52 11.15 -43.43 1.39
C LYS A 52 10.70 -44.65 2.21
N GLY A 53 10.09 -44.47 3.38
CA GLY A 53 9.62 -45.57 4.24
C GLY A 53 10.71 -46.28 5.06
N LEU A 54 11.95 -45.78 5.03
CA LEU A 54 13.12 -46.44 5.64
C LEU A 54 13.35 -46.04 7.12
N ALA A 55 12.75 -44.94 7.55
CA ALA A 55 12.77 -44.49 8.94
C ALA A 55 11.44 -43.81 9.32
N THR A 56 11.04 -43.89 10.58
CA THR A 56 9.94 -43.10 11.15
C THR A 56 10.48 -41.88 11.87
N ILE A 57 9.78 -40.75 11.73
CA ILE A 57 10.08 -39.50 12.45
C ILE A 57 8.98 -39.30 13.48
N ASN A 58 9.39 -39.02 14.72
CA ASN A 58 8.49 -38.54 15.75
C ASN A 58 8.89 -37.11 16.13
N GLU A 59 7.94 -36.18 16.00
CA GLU A 59 8.11 -34.76 16.26
C GLU A 59 7.26 -34.34 17.46
N VAL A 60 7.89 -33.71 18.44
CA VAL A 60 7.21 -33.11 19.59
C VAL A 60 7.47 -31.60 19.52
N ILE A 61 6.39 -30.82 19.42
CA ILE A 61 6.45 -29.35 19.41
C ILE A 61 6.21 -28.85 20.82
N ASN A 62 7.23 -28.24 21.40
CA ASN A 62 7.10 -27.54 22.68
C ASN A 62 7.01 -26.04 22.41
N LYS A 63 5.99 -25.41 23.00
CA LYS A 63 5.77 -23.97 22.89
C LYS A 63 6.14 -23.31 24.20
N THR A 64 7.11 -22.41 24.15
CA THR A 64 7.55 -21.60 25.29
C THR A 64 7.15 -20.16 25.07
N TRP A 65 6.70 -19.52 26.14
CA TRP A 65 6.28 -18.12 26.16
C TRP A 65 7.24 -17.30 26.99
N THR A 66 7.61 -16.13 26.47
CA THR A 66 8.48 -15.13 27.10
C THR A 66 7.84 -13.76 26.99
N LEU A 67 8.35 -12.79 27.75
CA LEU A 67 7.92 -11.40 27.65
C LEU A 67 8.48 -10.73 26.40
N GLY A 68 7.63 -9.96 25.72
CA GLY A 68 8.07 -9.01 24.71
C GLY A 68 8.49 -7.68 25.32
N ALA A 69 8.90 -6.72 24.49
CA ALA A 69 9.34 -5.40 24.94
C ALA A 69 8.28 -4.66 25.78
N GLU A 70 7.00 -4.76 25.38
CA GLU A 70 5.88 -4.16 26.13
C GLU A 70 5.59 -4.92 27.43
N GLY A 71 5.86 -6.24 27.47
CA GLY A 71 5.72 -7.06 28.68
C GLY A 71 6.73 -6.70 29.75
N GLU A 72 8.00 -6.52 29.35
CA GLU A 72 9.07 -6.04 30.23
C GLU A 72 8.82 -4.60 30.73
N ALA A 73 8.32 -3.73 29.83
CA ALA A 73 7.90 -2.39 30.19
C ALA A 73 6.73 -2.41 31.19
N ALA A 74 5.79 -3.33 31.05
CA ALA A 74 4.67 -3.50 31.98
C ALA A 74 5.11 -4.01 33.36
N LEU A 75 6.13 -4.87 33.45
CA LEU A 75 6.71 -5.26 34.74
C LEU A 75 7.44 -4.10 35.44
N THR A 76 8.07 -3.21 34.67
CA THR A 76 8.85 -2.09 35.21
C THR A 76 7.96 -0.89 35.58
N ASN A 77 7.03 -0.53 34.70
CA ASN A 77 6.20 0.68 34.82
C ASN A 77 4.80 0.42 35.40
N GLY A 78 4.46 -0.87 35.60
CA GLY A 78 3.12 -1.31 35.96
C GLY A 78 2.24 -1.61 34.73
N LEU A 79 1.28 -2.51 34.92
CA LEU A 79 0.28 -2.85 33.91
C LEU A 79 -0.51 -1.59 33.49
N LEU A 80 -0.91 -1.52 32.22
CA LEU A 80 -1.68 -0.38 31.70
C LEU A 80 -2.98 -0.17 32.51
N GLU A 81 -3.70 -1.24 32.83
CA GLU A 81 -4.90 -1.17 33.67
C GLU A 81 -4.63 -0.63 35.09
N ASP A 82 -3.49 -0.94 35.69
CA ASP A 82 -3.09 -0.43 37.02
C ASP A 82 -2.73 1.05 36.96
N ARG A 83 -1.92 1.44 35.97
CA ARG A 83 -1.55 2.85 35.73
C ARG A 83 -2.80 3.71 35.51
N LEU A 84 -3.75 3.22 34.70
CA LEU A 84 -5.00 3.92 34.41
C LEU A 84 -5.92 4.00 35.62
N LEU A 85 -6.01 2.95 36.44
CA LEU A 85 -6.79 2.97 37.67
C LEU A 85 -6.22 3.97 38.68
N LYS A 86 -4.89 4.00 38.87
CA LYS A 86 -4.21 5.00 39.73
C LYS A 86 -4.44 6.42 39.25
N TRP A 87 -4.40 6.64 37.93
CA TRP A 87 -4.75 7.94 37.36
C TRP A 87 -6.21 8.30 37.66
N LEU A 88 -7.14 7.37 37.47
CA LEU A 88 -8.58 7.59 37.71
C LEU A 88 -8.88 7.95 39.17
N ILE A 89 -8.19 7.30 40.13
CA ILE A 89 -8.27 7.60 41.56
C ILE A 89 -7.73 9.00 41.88
N ALA A 90 -6.65 9.42 41.21
CA ALA A 90 -6.02 10.71 41.44
C ALA A 90 -6.82 11.90 40.87
N GLN A 91 -7.69 11.68 39.87
CA GLN A 91 -8.48 12.75 39.25
C GLN A 91 -9.81 13.02 39.99
N PRO A 92 -10.23 14.30 40.08
CA PRO A 92 -11.56 14.67 40.56
C PRO A 92 -12.66 14.19 39.59
N GLU A 93 -13.88 14.00 40.09
CA GLU A 93 -15.01 13.38 39.36
C GLU A 93 -15.36 14.06 38.02
N GLY A 94 -15.08 15.38 37.91
CA GLY A 94 -15.31 16.18 36.70
C GLY A 94 -14.20 16.12 35.64
N GLU A 95 -13.05 15.51 35.93
CA GLU A 95 -11.86 15.46 35.06
C GLU A 95 -11.49 14.02 34.67
N ARG A 96 -12.48 13.13 34.63
CA ARG A 96 -12.33 11.70 34.28
C ARG A 96 -12.85 11.39 32.88
N GLY A 97 -12.86 12.38 31.99
CA GLY A 97 -13.31 12.24 30.62
C GLY A 97 -12.23 11.70 29.68
N MET A 98 -12.64 11.27 28.49
CA MET A 98 -11.70 10.87 27.42
C MET A 98 -10.76 12.00 26.98
N ARG A 99 -11.21 13.25 27.11
CA ARG A 99 -10.41 14.44 26.81
C ARG A 99 -9.28 14.61 27.83
N ASP A 100 -9.57 14.36 29.10
CA ASP A 100 -8.60 14.47 30.20
C ASP A 100 -7.59 13.33 30.14
N LEU A 101 -8.07 12.12 29.81
CA LEU A 101 -7.20 10.97 29.54
C LEU A 101 -6.25 11.24 28.36
N SER A 102 -6.75 11.85 27.28
CA SER A 102 -5.93 12.20 26.11
C SER A 102 -4.92 13.33 26.37
N ASN A 103 -5.15 14.15 27.40
CA ASN A 103 -4.26 15.23 27.82
C ASN A 103 -3.28 14.82 28.93
N SER A 104 -3.34 13.56 29.36
CA SER A 104 -2.49 13.01 30.42
C SER A 104 -1.22 12.37 29.86
N SER A 105 -0.45 11.66 30.70
CA SER A 105 0.79 11.00 30.33
C SER A 105 0.62 9.72 29.49
N PHE A 106 -0.60 9.37 29.09
CA PHE A 106 -0.87 8.18 28.27
C PHE A 106 -0.87 8.53 26.78
N GLU A 107 -0.29 7.66 25.96
CA GLU A 107 -0.32 7.85 24.53
C GLU A 107 -1.69 7.52 23.92
N LYS A 108 -2.01 8.10 22.75
CA LYS A 108 -3.29 7.86 22.06
C LYS A 108 -3.55 6.37 21.77
N HIS A 109 -2.49 5.59 21.58
CA HIS A 109 -2.59 4.16 21.31
C HIS A 109 -2.85 3.33 22.59
N GLU A 110 -2.57 3.88 23.79
CA GLU A 110 -2.86 3.28 25.09
C GLU A 110 -4.29 3.62 25.57
N SER A 111 -4.77 4.85 25.33
CA SER A 111 -6.03 5.35 25.90
C SER A 111 -7.27 4.54 25.47
N GLY A 112 -7.36 4.17 24.18
CA GLY A 112 -8.50 3.41 23.64
C GLY A 112 -8.60 1.99 24.21
N PRO A 113 -7.57 1.14 24.02
CA PRO A 113 -7.52 -0.19 24.62
C PRO A 113 -7.62 -0.18 26.15
N GLY A 114 -7.00 0.82 26.79
CA GLY A 114 -7.02 1.03 28.23
C GLY A 114 -8.41 1.16 28.84
N VAL A 115 -9.30 1.93 28.19
CA VAL A 115 -10.70 2.05 28.62
C VAL A 115 -11.45 0.71 28.51
N GLY A 116 -11.14 -0.10 27.49
CA GLY A 116 -11.68 -1.45 27.36
C GLY A 116 -11.28 -2.36 28.54
N LEU A 117 -10.02 -2.26 28.99
CA LEU A 117 -9.51 -3.01 30.13
C LEU A 117 -10.15 -2.57 31.44
N LEU A 118 -10.29 -1.26 31.66
CA LEU A 118 -10.96 -0.69 32.83
C LEU A 118 -12.43 -1.14 32.89
N LYS A 119 -13.14 -1.16 31.76
CA LYS A 119 -14.52 -1.67 31.69
C LYS A 119 -14.60 -3.14 32.11
N GLY A 120 -13.62 -3.95 31.71
CA GLY A 120 -13.49 -5.34 32.16
C GLY A 120 -13.19 -5.51 33.65
N LEU A 121 -12.72 -4.45 34.32
CA LEU A 121 -12.49 -4.37 35.76
C LEU A 121 -13.65 -3.70 36.52
N GLY A 122 -14.78 -3.42 35.86
CA GLY A 122 -15.97 -2.85 36.52
C GLY A 122 -16.06 -1.32 36.51
N VAL A 123 -15.15 -0.61 35.82
CA VAL A 123 -15.28 0.83 35.59
C VAL A 123 -16.42 1.09 34.60
N THR A 124 -17.37 1.94 34.97
CA THR A 124 -18.52 2.32 34.12
C THR A 124 -18.36 3.72 33.56
N ILE A 125 -19.06 4.03 32.47
CA ILE A 125 -19.06 5.38 31.87
C ILE A 125 -20.44 5.98 32.08
N GLN A 126 -20.52 7.09 32.81
CA GLN A 126 -21.76 7.85 33.03
C GLN A 126 -21.58 9.28 32.53
N ALA A 127 -22.49 9.74 31.66
CA ALA A 127 -22.47 11.09 31.08
C ALA A 127 -21.12 11.51 30.45
N GLY A 128 -20.33 10.56 29.94
CA GLY A 128 -19.02 10.81 29.34
C GLY A 128 -17.84 10.84 30.31
N SER A 129 -18.07 10.56 31.60
CA SER A 129 -17.03 10.46 32.65
C SER A 129 -16.85 9.01 33.11
N LEU A 130 -15.61 8.60 33.38
CA LEU A 130 -15.27 7.28 33.93
C LEU A 130 -15.54 7.24 35.44
N CYS A 131 -16.40 6.33 35.87
CA CYS A 131 -16.76 6.12 37.27
C CYS A 131 -15.88 5.04 37.89
N LEU A 132 -15.43 5.28 39.13
CA LEU A 132 -14.64 4.31 39.89
C LEU A 132 -15.41 3.00 40.10
N PRO A 133 -14.71 1.85 40.16
CA PRO A 133 -15.35 0.57 40.42
C PRO A 133 -15.94 0.54 41.85
N GLU A 134 -17.03 -0.20 42.04
CA GLU A 134 -17.68 -0.34 43.36
C GLU A 134 -16.86 -1.21 44.33
N ASP A 135 -16.07 -2.16 43.80
CA ASP A 135 -15.26 -3.10 44.56
C ASP A 135 -13.78 -3.00 44.16
N PHE A 136 -13.02 -2.22 44.94
CA PHE A 136 -11.59 -2.02 44.70
C PHE A 136 -10.74 -3.25 45.07
N GLU A 137 -11.12 -4.00 46.10
CA GLU A 137 -10.33 -5.16 46.57
C GLU A 137 -10.28 -6.25 45.51
N THR A 138 -11.42 -6.53 44.85
CA THR A 138 -11.46 -7.50 43.76
C THR A 138 -10.64 -7.04 42.57
N VAL A 139 -10.66 -5.75 42.23
CA VAL A 139 -9.89 -5.18 41.11
C VAL A 139 -8.38 -5.27 41.37
N GLU A 140 -7.93 -4.89 42.57
CA GLU A 140 -6.53 -5.00 42.97
C GLU A 140 -6.05 -6.46 42.95
N SER A 141 -6.86 -7.40 43.41
CA SER A 141 -6.56 -8.84 43.37
C SER A 141 -6.40 -9.37 41.93
N VAL A 142 -7.28 -8.95 41.01
CA VAL A 142 -7.18 -9.32 39.59
C VAL A 142 -5.91 -8.75 38.96
N ILE A 143 -5.58 -7.48 39.24
CA ILE A 143 -4.36 -6.84 38.75
C ILE A 143 -3.11 -7.54 39.30
N ALA A 144 -3.11 -7.90 40.59
CA ALA A 144 -2.00 -8.64 41.21
C ALA A 144 -1.81 -10.02 40.57
N THR A 145 -2.91 -10.75 40.30
CA THR A 145 -2.87 -12.06 39.63
C THR A 145 -2.31 -11.94 38.21
N ARG A 146 -2.74 -10.90 37.47
CA ARG A 146 -2.24 -10.56 36.13
C ARG A 146 -0.76 -10.21 36.13
N PHE A 147 -0.29 -9.47 37.13
CA PHE A 147 1.11 -9.10 37.27
C PHE A 147 1.97 -10.34 37.58
N ALA A 148 1.53 -11.19 38.50
CA ALA A 148 2.21 -12.44 38.84
C ALA A 148 2.35 -13.39 37.63
N PHE A 149 1.34 -13.43 36.74
CA PHE A 149 1.42 -14.18 35.50
C PHE A 149 2.52 -13.67 34.56
N LEU A 150 2.68 -12.35 34.41
CA LEU A 150 3.78 -11.79 33.62
C LEU A 150 5.14 -12.07 34.29
N GLU A 151 5.20 -12.03 35.62
CA GLU A 151 6.43 -12.35 36.36
C GLU A 151 6.88 -13.81 36.13
N GLN A 152 5.94 -14.76 36.06
CA GLN A 152 6.21 -16.16 35.72
C GLN A 152 6.84 -16.33 34.32
N LEU A 153 6.58 -15.40 33.39
CA LEU A 153 7.05 -15.46 32.00
C LEU A 153 8.42 -14.83 31.78
N ARG A 154 9.02 -14.22 32.81
CA ARG A 154 10.30 -13.50 32.70
C ARG A 154 11.46 -14.39 32.27
N ASP A 155 11.54 -15.59 32.84
CA ASP A 155 12.59 -16.57 32.53
C ASP A 155 12.17 -17.58 31.44
N GLY A 156 10.98 -17.38 30.87
CA GLY A 156 10.37 -18.30 29.91
C GLY A 156 9.63 -19.47 30.56
N CYS A 157 8.42 -19.76 30.10
CA CYS A 157 7.58 -20.83 30.65
C CYS A 157 6.95 -21.65 29.52
N GLU A 158 6.82 -22.97 29.71
CA GLU A 158 6.12 -23.83 28.76
C GLU A 158 4.60 -23.59 28.80
N GLU A 159 3.93 -23.58 27.65
CA GLU A 159 2.48 -23.32 27.55
C GLU A 159 1.64 -24.23 28.44
N VAL A 160 2.07 -25.48 28.65
CA VAL A 160 1.39 -26.47 29.49
C VAL A 160 1.37 -26.07 30.98
N GLN A 161 2.27 -25.19 31.41
CA GLN A 161 2.40 -24.73 32.79
C GLN A 161 1.71 -23.38 33.03
N LEU A 162 1.10 -22.79 32.00
CA LEU A 162 0.45 -21.48 32.06
C LEU A 162 -1.07 -21.61 32.21
N ASP A 163 -1.65 -20.65 32.90
CA ASP A 163 -3.11 -20.47 32.93
C ASP A 163 -3.61 -20.06 31.53
N ALA A 164 -4.52 -20.86 30.97
CA ALA A 164 -5.02 -20.68 29.61
C ALA A 164 -5.85 -19.40 29.44
N ASP A 165 -6.58 -18.97 30.47
CA ASP A 165 -7.43 -17.79 30.42
C ASP A 165 -6.58 -16.52 30.46
N LEU A 166 -5.55 -16.49 31.32
CA LEU A 166 -4.59 -15.38 31.40
C LEU A 166 -3.71 -15.31 30.15
N LEU A 167 -3.29 -16.45 29.60
CA LEU A 167 -2.55 -16.48 28.33
C LEU A 167 -3.38 -15.86 27.20
N ASN A 168 -4.65 -16.25 27.07
CA ASN A 168 -5.55 -15.69 26.06
C ASN A 168 -5.81 -14.19 26.27
N HIS A 169 -5.90 -13.75 27.53
CA HIS A 169 -6.07 -12.35 27.89
C HIS A 169 -4.91 -11.46 27.41
N PHE A 170 -3.67 -11.96 27.49
CA PHE A 170 -2.47 -11.20 27.12
C PHE A 170 -2.01 -11.41 25.68
N ARG A 171 -2.27 -12.59 25.08
CA ARG A 171 -1.83 -12.92 23.71
C ARG A 171 -2.38 -11.97 22.63
N GLY A 172 -3.55 -11.38 22.86
CA GLY A 172 -4.14 -10.38 21.96
C GLY A 172 -3.47 -9.00 22.01
N ARG A 173 -2.61 -8.75 23.01
CA ARG A 173 -1.92 -7.47 23.21
C ARG A 173 -0.58 -7.49 22.46
N LYS A 174 -0.47 -6.63 21.45
CA LYS A 174 0.72 -6.57 20.57
C LYS A 174 1.98 -6.28 21.37
N GLY A 175 3.02 -7.08 21.17
CA GLY A 175 4.35 -6.86 21.76
C GLY A 175 4.50 -7.25 23.23
N LEU A 176 3.45 -7.78 23.87
CA LEU A 176 3.44 -8.09 25.30
C LEU A 176 3.97 -9.50 25.58
N LEU A 177 3.55 -10.48 24.78
CA LEU A 177 4.02 -11.87 24.84
C LEU A 177 4.69 -12.28 23.53
N VAL A 178 5.75 -13.07 23.64
CA VAL A 178 6.47 -13.68 22.51
C VAL A 178 6.48 -15.19 22.70
N SER A 179 5.98 -15.92 21.70
CA SER A 179 6.04 -17.38 21.69
C SER A 179 7.18 -17.89 20.83
N THR A 180 7.97 -18.82 21.36
CA THR A 180 8.98 -19.57 20.63
C THR A 180 8.58 -21.04 20.57
N GLU A 181 8.59 -21.61 19.37
CA GLU A 181 8.28 -23.03 19.17
C GLU A 181 9.59 -23.78 18.96
N THR A 182 9.81 -24.82 19.78
CA THR A 182 10.97 -25.70 19.66
C THR A 182 10.47 -27.08 19.27
N THR A 183 10.89 -27.56 18.10
CA THR A 183 10.56 -28.91 17.62
C THR A 183 11.66 -29.89 17.99
N ILE A 184 11.37 -30.86 18.85
CA ILE A 184 12.26 -31.97 19.16
C ILE A 184 11.93 -33.12 18.19
N ARG A 185 12.94 -33.58 17.46
CA ARG A 185 12.81 -34.66 16.47
C ARG A 185 13.60 -35.88 16.88
N THR A 186 13.01 -37.05 16.66
CA THR A 186 13.64 -38.34 16.87
C THR A 186 13.34 -39.28 15.70
N TRP A 187 14.29 -40.15 15.38
CA TRP A 187 14.23 -41.07 14.24
C TRP A 187 14.37 -42.51 14.69
N GLN A 188 13.60 -43.41 14.09
CA GLN A 188 13.74 -44.86 14.31
C GLN A 188 13.71 -45.59 12.96
N ILE A 189 14.55 -46.62 12.82
CA ILE A 189 14.63 -47.38 11.56
C ILE A 189 13.43 -48.32 11.41
N THR A 190 12.90 -48.44 10.19
CA THR A 190 11.81 -49.39 9.87
C THR A 190 12.36 -50.76 9.48
N GLU A 191 11.48 -51.78 9.37
CA GLU A 191 11.89 -53.09 8.85
C GLU A 191 12.44 -53.02 7.42
N GLU A 192 11.87 -52.16 6.58
CA GLU A 192 12.38 -51.92 5.20
C GLU A 192 13.77 -51.27 5.22
N GLY A 193 14.02 -50.31 6.12
CA GLY A 193 15.34 -49.70 6.30
C GLY A 193 16.41 -50.67 6.77
N ARG A 194 16.04 -51.71 7.53
CA ARG A 194 16.96 -52.79 7.96
C ARG A 194 17.34 -53.74 6.82
N GLY A 195 16.49 -53.86 5.80
CA GLY A 195 16.69 -54.77 4.68
C GLY A 195 17.73 -54.30 3.65
N ILE A 196 18.20 -53.06 3.74
CA ILE A 196 19.17 -52.49 2.78
C ILE A 196 20.57 -53.06 3.04
N SER A 197 21.21 -53.57 1.98
CA SER A 197 22.55 -54.16 2.03
C SER A 197 23.64 -53.10 2.30
N SER A 198 24.72 -53.51 2.96
CA SER A 198 25.86 -52.64 3.29
C SER A 198 26.57 -52.07 2.06
N GLU A 199 26.51 -52.74 0.92
CA GLU A 199 27.09 -52.28 -0.35
C GLU A 199 26.34 -51.04 -0.89
N ASN A 200 25.03 -50.96 -0.66
CA ASN A 200 24.18 -49.84 -1.11
C ASN A 200 24.25 -48.61 -0.19
N LEU A 201 24.95 -48.75 0.95
CA LEU A 201 25.18 -47.67 1.93
C LEU A 201 26.55 -46.99 1.73
N ALA A 202 27.35 -47.42 0.76
CA ALA A 202 28.58 -46.73 0.39
C ALA A 202 28.28 -45.36 -0.24
N GLU A 203 28.96 -44.32 0.21
CA GLU A 203 28.84 -42.97 -0.37
C GLU A 203 29.36 -42.97 -1.82
N VAL A 204 28.62 -42.34 -2.74
CA VAL A 204 28.97 -42.22 -4.16
C VAL A 204 29.25 -40.76 -4.50
N GLU A 205 30.37 -40.46 -5.17
CA GLU A 205 30.65 -39.11 -5.65
C GLU A 205 29.73 -38.77 -6.82
N GLN A 206 28.89 -37.74 -6.65
CA GLN A 206 27.98 -37.26 -7.68
C GLN A 206 28.44 -35.90 -8.22
N ILE A 207 28.49 -35.76 -9.54
CA ILE A 207 28.86 -34.53 -10.22
C ILE A 207 27.66 -33.59 -10.30
N ILE A 208 27.85 -32.32 -9.94
CA ILE A 208 26.78 -31.29 -9.88
C ILE A 208 26.61 -30.58 -11.22
N SER A 209 27.71 -30.26 -11.90
CA SER A 209 27.71 -29.58 -13.19
C SER A 209 28.76 -30.17 -14.12
N ILE A 210 28.43 -30.18 -15.42
CA ILE A 210 29.39 -30.56 -16.45
C ILE A 210 30.43 -29.45 -16.54
N THR A 211 31.72 -29.83 -16.46
CA THR A 211 32.85 -28.91 -16.62
C THR A 211 33.54 -29.13 -17.97
N PRO A 212 34.26 -28.13 -18.50
CA PRO A 212 35.04 -28.28 -19.73
C PRO A 212 36.04 -29.45 -19.69
N GLU A 213 36.62 -29.73 -18.52
CA GLU A 213 37.59 -30.82 -18.32
C GLU A 213 36.92 -32.18 -18.44
N LEU A 214 35.72 -32.35 -17.86
CA LEU A 214 34.91 -33.57 -17.98
C LEU A 214 34.53 -33.86 -19.43
N LEU A 215 34.26 -32.82 -20.22
CA LEU A 215 33.98 -32.94 -21.65
C LEU A 215 35.24 -33.31 -22.45
N ALA A 216 36.38 -32.72 -22.10
CA ALA A 216 37.64 -32.92 -22.82
C ALA A 216 38.20 -34.35 -22.66
N ASN A 217 37.98 -34.99 -21.51
CA ASN A 217 38.51 -36.31 -21.19
C ASN A 217 37.44 -37.43 -21.26
N ASP A 218 36.25 -37.15 -21.79
CA ASP A 218 35.12 -38.09 -21.89
C ASP A 218 34.65 -38.72 -20.56
N SER A 219 35.12 -38.21 -19.42
CA SER A 219 34.83 -38.79 -18.09
C SER A 219 33.38 -38.57 -17.66
N TRP A 220 32.66 -37.65 -18.34
CA TRP A 220 31.23 -37.45 -18.15
C TRP A 220 30.38 -38.69 -18.52
N LYS A 221 30.89 -39.59 -19.39
CA LYS A 221 30.14 -40.78 -19.84
C LYS A 221 29.97 -41.83 -18.75
N SER A 222 30.89 -41.88 -17.79
CA SER A 222 30.89 -42.82 -16.67
C SER A 222 30.59 -42.16 -15.32
N ALA A 223 30.29 -40.86 -15.31
CA ALA A 223 29.99 -40.12 -14.11
C ALA A 223 28.52 -40.26 -13.69
N GLU A 224 28.27 -40.36 -12.38
CA GLU A 224 26.92 -40.18 -11.83
C GLU A 224 26.64 -38.69 -11.59
N PHE A 225 25.56 -38.18 -12.16
CA PHE A 225 25.14 -36.80 -11.98
C PHE A 225 24.06 -36.68 -10.92
N LYS A 226 24.13 -35.61 -10.12
CA LYS A 226 23.02 -35.26 -9.22
C LYS A 226 21.81 -34.83 -10.07
N PRO A 227 20.63 -35.45 -9.92
CA PRO A 227 19.43 -35.04 -10.64
C PRO A 227 19.10 -33.57 -10.35
N TYR A 228 18.82 -32.80 -11.40
CA TYR A 228 18.38 -31.42 -11.26
C TYR A 228 16.88 -31.39 -10.99
N ASP A 229 16.48 -30.79 -9.87
CA ASP A 229 15.08 -30.64 -9.51
C ASP A 229 14.47 -29.45 -10.27
N VAL A 230 13.64 -29.76 -11.26
CA VAL A 230 12.94 -28.78 -12.09
C VAL A 230 11.80 -28.06 -11.36
N SER A 231 11.44 -28.51 -10.15
CA SER A 231 10.41 -27.87 -9.32
C SER A 231 10.96 -26.73 -8.47
N LEU A 232 12.29 -26.63 -8.31
CA LEU A 232 12.90 -25.55 -7.54
C LEU A 232 12.82 -24.22 -8.29
N GLU A 233 12.50 -23.16 -7.54
CA GLU A 233 12.53 -21.81 -8.07
C GLU A 233 13.94 -21.45 -8.55
N SER A 234 14.03 -21.00 -9.80
CA SER A 234 15.27 -20.51 -10.38
C SER A 234 15.43 -19.02 -10.08
N LYS A 235 16.68 -18.56 -9.97
CA LYS A 235 16.98 -17.12 -9.87
C LYS A 235 16.70 -16.46 -11.22
N THR A 236 15.58 -15.74 -11.31
CA THR A 236 15.28 -14.90 -12.46
C THR A 236 16.27 -13.74 -12.55
N PRO A 237 16.91 -13.48 -13.70
CA PRO A 237 17.81 -12.36 -13.84
C PRO A 237 17.08 -11.03 -13.60
N ILE A 238 17.67 -10.18 -12.75
CA ILE A 238 17.12 -8.85 -12.45
C ILE A 238 17.47 -7.92 -13.60
N THR A 239 16.46 -7.35 -14.26
CA THR A 239 16.61 -6.36 -15.32
C THR A 239 16.19 -4.97 -14.84
N GLY A 240 16.63 -3.92 -15.55
CA GLY A 240 16.12 -2.57 -15.33
C GLY A 240 14.64 -2.49 -15.72
N LYS A 241 13.82 -1.89 -14.85
CA LYS A 241 12.39 -1.67 -15.08
C LYS A 241 12.04 -0.19 -14.98
N SER A 242 11.08 0.24 -15.79
CA SER A 242 10.49 1.57 -15.69
C SER A 242 9.60 1.63 -14.44
N HIS A 243 9.47 2.82 -13.86
CA HIS A 243 8.52 3.04 -12.78
C HIS A 243 7.08 2.75 -13.29
N PRO A 244 6.22 2.04 -12.52
CA PRO A 244 4.87 1.70 -12.96
C PRO A 244 4.04 2.93 -13.39
N MET A 245 4.18 4.05 -12.67
CA MET A 245 3.55 5.31 -13.08
C MET A 245 4.05 5.81 -14.44
N GLN A 246 5.35 5.72 -14.73
CA GLN A 246 5.86 6.13 -16.03
C GLN A 246 5.34 5.22 -17.14
N ALA A 247 5.32 3.90 -16.92
CA ALA A 247 4.74 2.96 -17.87
C ALA A 247 3.26 3.25 -18.14
N LEU A 248 2.50 3.62 -17.09
CA LEU A 248 1.10 4.04 -17.24
C LEU A 248 0.96 5.35 -18.00
N ILE A 249 1.82 6.35 -17.74
CA ILE A 249 1.85 7.61 -18.50
C ILE A 249 2.07 7.33 -19.99
N GLU A 250 3.06 6.51 -20.34
CA GLU A 250 3.34 6.15 -21.73
C GLU A 250 2.15 5.41 -22.37
N ARG A 251 1.49 4.53 -21.62
CA ARG A 251 0.28 3.84 -22.11
C ARG A 251 -0.87 4.81 -22.36
N VAL A 252 -1.12 5.75 -21.44
CA VAL A 252 -2.15 6.79 -21.60
C VAL A 252 -1.84 7.69 -22.79
N ARG A 253 -0.59 8.12 -22.95
CA ARG A 253 -0.12 8.88 -24.12
C ARG A 253 -0.39 8.13 -25.41
N ALA A 254 0.00 6.85 -25.49
CA ALA A 254 -0.23 6.02 -26.67
C ALA A 254 -1.72 5.96 -27.03
N VAL A 255 -2.61 5.74 -26.05
CA VAL A 255 -4.06 5.69 -26.27
C VAL A 255 -4.60 7.01 -26.83
N PHE A 256 -4.21 8.16 -26.26
CA PHE A 256 -4.68 9.46 -26.76
C PHE A 256 -4.12 9.79 -28.15
N LEU A 257 -2.85 9.47 -28.42
CA LEU A 257 -2.24 9.62 -29.74
C LEU A 257 -2.97 8.76 -30.80
N GLU A 258 -3.29 7.50 -30.48
CA GLU A 258 -4.11 6.64 -31.34
C GLU A 258 -5.51 7.19 -31.60
N MET A 259 -6.08 7.91 -30.64
CA MET A 259 -7.38 8.58 -30.76
C MET A 259 -7.31 9.92 -31.52
N GLY A 260 -6.12 10.31 -32.00
CA GLY A 260 -5.90 11.52 -32.80
C GLY A 260 -5.70 12.79 -31.98
N PHE A 261 -5.36 12.67 -30.70
CA PHE A 261 -4.99 13.82 -29.88
C PHE A 261 -3.52 14.19 -30.05
N SER A 262 -3.20 15.47 -29.83
CA SER A 262 -1.82 15.96 -29.75
C SER A 262 -1.47 16.31 -28.30
N GLU A 263 -0.28 15.91 -27.84
CA GLU A 263 0.17 16.23 -26.47
C GLU A 263 0.68 17.67 -26.39
N ILE A 264 0.31 18.36 -25.31
CA ILE A 264 0.85 19.67 -24.93
C ILE A 264 1.44 19.62 -23.51
N GLU A 265 2.45 20.45 -23.28
CA GLU A 265 3.12 20.59 -21.99
C GLU A 265 3.21 22.07 -21.61
N ALA A 266 3.13 22.35 -20.31
CA ALA A 266 3.31 23.70 -19.79
C ALA A 266 3.95 23.68 -18.40
N ASN A 267 4.36 24.87 -17.95
CA ASN A 267 5.04 25.09 -16.68
C ASN A 267 4.16 24.80 -15.46
N PHE A 268 4.82 24.45 -14.34
CA PHE A 268 4.16 24.22 -13.05
C PHE A 268 3.71 25.52 -12.38
N VAL A 269 4.49 26.58 -12.54
CA VAL A 269 4.25 27.89 -11.95
C VAL A 269 3.37 28.68 -12.90
N GLN A 270 2.21 29.13 -12.41
CA GLN A 270 1.18 29.81 -13.18
C GLN A 270 0.66 31.03 -12.40
N SER A 271 0.01 31.97 -13.11
CA SER A 271 -0.74 33.02 -12.44
C SER A 271 -2.12 32.52 -12.01
N ALA A 272 -2.66 33.08 -10.92
CA ALA A 272 -4.04 32.81 -10.49
C ALA A 272 -5.06 33.16 -11.58
N GLY A 273 -4.76 34.16 -12.40
CA GLY A 273 -5.52 34.56 -13.58
C GLY A 273 -5.70 33.42 -14.56
N TRP A 274 -4.61 32.83 -15.04
CA TRP A 274 -4.68 31.73 -15.99
C TRP A 274 -5.19 30.43 -15.37
N ASN A 275 -4.81 30.15 -14.12
CA ASN A 275 -5.23 28.92 -13.46
C ASN A 275 -6.69 28.94 -13.02
N MET A 276 -7.28 30.10 -12.73
CA MET A 276 -8.62 30.15 -12.14
C MET A 276 -9.56 31.15 -12.83
N ASP A 277 -9.14 32.41 -13.00
CA ASP A 277 -10.03 33.46 -13.55
C ASP A 277 -10.41 33.19 -15.01
N ALA A 278 -9.47 32.69 -15.81
CA ALA A 278 -9.68 32.28 -17.19
C ALA A 278 -10.68 31.12 -17.34
N LEU A 279 -10.89 30.35 -16.27
CA LEU A 279 -11.86 29.26 -16.18
C LEU A 279 -13.14 29.71 -15.46
N PHE A 280 -13.40 31.02 -15.39
CA PHE A 280 -14.63 31.55 -14.80
C PHE A 280 -14.89 31.07 -13.34
N ILE A 281 -13.83 30.68 -12.61
CA ILE A 281 -13.93 30.28 -11.21
C ILE A 281 -13.95 31.56 -10.36
N PRO A 282 -14.97 31.81 -9.52
CA PRO A 282 -15.06 33.08 -8.82
C PRO A 282 -13.95 33.25 -7.76
N GLN A 283 -13.63 34.49 -7.39
CA GLN A 283 -12.48 34.80 -6.52
C GLN A 283 -12.68 34.38 -5.06
N ASP A 284 -13.94 34.23 -4.62
CA ASP A 284 -14.36 33.75 -3.30
C ASP A 284 -14.51 32.21 -3.25
N HIS A 285 -14.17 31.50 -4.34
CA HIS A 285 -14.27 30.05 -4.38
C HIS A 285 -13.30 29.40 -3.37
N PRO A 286 -13.75 28.42 -2.55
CA PRO A 286 -12.92 27.79 -1.51
C PRO A 286 -11.58 27.25 -2.03
N ALA A 287 -11.57 26.65 -3.22
CA ALA A 287 -10.33 26.14 -3.85
C ALA A 287 -9.22 27.20 -4.05
N ARG A 288 -9.52 28.50 -3.98
CA ARG A 288 -8.52 29.58 -4.07
C ARG A 288 -7.91 29.94 -2.72
N GLU A 289 -8.41 29.41 -1.62
CA GLU A 289 -7.91 29.73 -0.29
C GLU A 289 -6.49 29.18 -0.08
N MET A 290 -5.71 29.84 0.79
CA MET A 290 -4.32 29.42 1.10
C MET A 290 -4.23 28.05 1.78
N GLN A 291 -5.36 27.49 2.21
CA GLN A 291 -5.42 26.13 2.75
C GLN A 291 -5.49 25.06 1.67
N ASP A 292 -5.90 25.41 0.45
CA ASP A 292 -6.11 24.48 -0.67
C ASP A 292 -5.10 24.69 -1.82
N THR A 293 -4.58 25.91 -1.98
CA THR A 293 -3.65 26.28 -3.06
C THR A 293 -2.29 26.75 -2.55
N PHE A 294 -1.22 26.30 -3.21
CA PHE A 294 0.15 26.78 -2.97
C PHE A 294 0.43 28.07 -3.75
N TYR A 295 0.22 29.22 -3.10
CA TYR A 295 0.72 30.51 -3.60
C TYR A 295 2.23 30.64 -3.37
N LEU A 296 2.88 31.42 -4.22
CA LEU A 296 4.33 31.57 -4.24
C LEU A 296 4.76 32.92 -3.67
N ASP A 297 5.86 32.92 -2.92
CA ASP A 297 6.56 34.14 -2.53
C ASP A 297 7.50 34.64 -3.64
N ASN A 298 7.98 33.75 -4.49
CA ASN A 298 8.84 34.09 -5.63
C ASN A 298 8.66 33.10 -6.80
N PRO A 299 8.14 33.54 -7.97
CA PRO A 299 7.61 34.87 -8.24
C PRO A 299 6.28 35.11 -7.52
N ALA A 300 6.17 36.20 -6.75
CA ALA A 300 4.92 36.57 -6.08
C ALA A 300 3.84 37.03 -7.06
N THR A 301 4.23 37.70 -8.14
CA THR A 301 3.33 38.26 -9.14
C THR A 301 3.81 38.00 -10.57
N PHE A 302 2.85 37.97 -11.48
CA PHE A 302 3.04 37.85 -12.92
C PHE A 302 2.56 39.10 -13.63
N ASP A 303 3.30 39.53 -14.65
CA ASP A 303 2.85 40.59 -15.55
C ASP A 303 1.82 40.03 -16.55
N ILE A 304 0.58 40.49 -16.44
CA ILE A 304 -0.53 40.07 -17.29
C ILE A 304 -1.00 41.29 -18.08
N PRO A 305 -1.17 41.21 -19.41
CA PRO A 305 -1.64 42.33 -20.22
C PRO A 305 -2.93 42.93 -19.66
N HIS A 306 -2.97 44.25 -19.49
CA HIS A 306 -4.13 44.97 -18.95
C HIS A 306 -5.44 44.62 -19.66
N LYS A 307 -5.39 44.43 -20.99
CA LYS A 307 -6.55 43.99 -21.78
C LYS A 307 -7.15 42.68 -21.25
N ARG A 308 -6.32 41.72 -20.86
CA ARG A 308 -6.77 40.41 -20.35
C ARG A 308 -7.38 40.53 -18.95
N LEU A 309 -6.77 41.35 -18.09
CA LEU A 309 -7.28 41.62 -16.74
C LEU A 309 -8.68 42.28 -16.80
N GLU A 310 -8.87 43.27 -17.67
CA GLU A 310 -10.17 43.93 -17.87
C GLU A 310 -11.22 42.98 -18.47
N GLN A 311 -10.82 42.09 -19.38
CA GLN A 311 -11.70 41.06 -19.90
C GLN A 311 -12.22 40.18 -18.76
N TRP A 312 -11.33 39.55 -18.00
CA TRP A 312 -11.73 38.69 -16.88
C TRP A 312 -12.57 39.45 -15.85
N LYS A 313 -12.21 40.70 -15.55
CA LYS A 313 -13.01 41.56 -14.67
C LYS A 313 -14.44 41.70 -15.15
N SER A 314 -14.65 42.16 -16.39
CA SER A 314 -16.01 42.35 -16.94
C SER A 314 -16.80 41.05 -16.90
N ILE A 315 -16.24 39.95 -17.39
CA ILE A 315 -16.95 38.65 -17.44
C ILE A 315 -17.37 38.18 -16.05
N HIS A 316 -16.51 38.34 -15.04
CA HIS A 316 -16.83 37.92 -13.67
C HIS A 316 -17.83 38.87 -13.00
N GLU A 317 -17.75 40.18 -13.23
CA GLU A 317 -18.63 41.16 -12.58
C GLU A 317 -20.02 41.23 -13.21
N ASP A 318 -20.10 41.30 -14.55
CA ASP A 318 -21.34 41.57 -15.28
C ASP A 318 -21.64 40.60 -16.44
N GLY A 319 -20.77 39.62 -16.69
CA GLY A 319 -20.95 38.62 -17.75
C GLY A 319 -20.42 39.04 -19.11
N GLY A 320 -19.96 40.28 -19.26
CA GLY A 320 -19.44 40.82 -20.51
C GLY A 320 -20.44 40.68 -21.67
N ASP A 321 -19.93 40.29 -22.85
CA ASP A 321 -20.74 40.14 -24.07
C ASP A 321 -21.36 38.74 -24.24
N THR A 322 -21.23 37.85 -23.25
CA THR A 322 -21.59 36.42 -23.37
C THR A 322 -23.08 36.13 -23.19
N GLY A 323 -23.86 37.12 -22.79
CA GLY A 323 -25.27 36.95 -22.39
C GLY A 323 -25.45 36.37 -20.98
N SER A 324 -24.35 36.10 -20.26
CA SER A 324 -24.35 35.80 -18.83
C SER A 324 -24.59 37.05 -17.99
N ILE A 325 -24.93 36.85 -16.71
CA ILE A 325 -25.04 37.93 -15.71
C ILE A 325 -23.77 38.10 -14.87
N GLY A 326 -22.73 37.28 -15.15
CA GLY A 326 -21.54 37.18 -14.33
C GLY A 326 -21.82 36.49 -12.98
N TRP A 327 -20.86 36.58 -12.05
CA TRP A 327 -21.03 36.13 -10.67
C TRP A 327 -21.70 37.19 -9.80
N GLY A 328 -21.56 38.47 -10.17
CA GLY A 328 -21.98 39.60 -9.34
C GLY A 328 -21.07 39.75 -8.12
N GLY A 329 -20.31 40.85 -8.05
CA GLY A 329 -19.36 41.08 -6.96
C GLY A 329 -18.23 42.00 -7.38
N ALA A 330 -17.31 42.28 -6.47
CA ALA A 330 -16.10 43.03 -6.79
C ALA A 330 -15.00 42.08 -7.23
N TYR A 331 -14.37 42.36 -8.37
CA TYR A 331 -13.25 41.59 -8.89
C TYR A 331 -11.92 42.34 -8.69
N SER A 332 -10.91 41.63 -8.18
CA SER A 332 -9.57 42.18 -7.99
C SER A 332 -8.57 41.65 -9.02
N THR A 333 -8.02 42.55 -9.82
CA THR A 333 -6.95 42.25 -10.80
C THR A 333 -5.62 41.89 -10.14
N ASP A 334 -5.38 42.36 -8.91
CA ASP A 334 -4.19 42.01 -8.13
C ASP A 334 -4.18 40.52 -7.74
N ILE A 335 -5.36 39.96 -7.42
CA ILE A 335 -5.48 38.53 -7.11
C ILE A 335 -5.09 37.70 -8.33
N SER A 336 -5.53 38.07 -9.53
CA SER A 336 -5.23 37.39 -10.79
C SER A 336 -3.74 37.35 -11.13
N GLN A 337 -2.97 38.33 -10.66
CA GLN A 337 -1.55 38.40 -10.90
C GLN A 337 -0.73 37.52 -9.95
N LYS A 338 -1.30 37.02 -8.85
CA LYS A 338 -0.55 36.21 -7.88
C LYS A 338 0.01 34.94 -8.51
N GLY A 339 1.26 34.62 -8.19
CA GLY A 339 1.90 33.36 -8.57
C GLY A 339 1.44 32.19 -7.71
N LEU A 340 1.20 31.04 -8.34
CA LEU A 340 0.85 29.79 -7.68
C LEU A 340 1.46 28.58 -8.39
N LEU A 341 1.50 27.43 -7.71
CA LEU A 341 1.68 26.13 -8.36
C LEU A 341 0.33 25.67 -8.92
N ARG A 342 0.31 25.27 -10.19
CA ARG A 342 -0.92 24.88 -10.89
C ARG A 342 -1.68 23.81 -10.12
N THR A 343 -2.98 24.03 -9.91
CA THR A 343 -3.85 23.11 -9.15
C THR A 343 -4.51 22.05 -10.02
N HIS A 344 -4.46 22.26 -11.34
CA HIS A 344 -4.95 21.36 -12.38
C HIS A 344 -4.24 21.69 -13.70
N THR A 345 -4.27 20.76 -14.65
CA THR A 345 -3.68 20.95 -15.99
C THR A 345 -4.51 21.85 -16.92
N THR A 346 -5.67 22.34 -16.47
CA THR A 346 -6.63 23.06 -17.34
C THR A 346 -6.14 24.44 -17.73
N VAL A 347 -5.19 24.94 -16.96
CA VAL A 347 -4.39 26.11 -17.33
C VAL A 347 -3.63 25.91 -18.65
N ASN A 348 -3.21 24.68 -18.97
CA ASN A 348 -2.47 24.38 -20.20
C ASN A 348 -3.40 24.44 -21.42
N THR A 349 -4.58 23.81 -21.31
CA THR A 349 -5.56 23.75 -22.41
C THR A 349 -6.18 25.12 -22.67
N ILE A 350 -6.45 25.90 -21.62
CA ILE A 350 -7.00 27.26 -21.77
C ILE A 350 -5.99 28.24 -22.37
N GLN A 351 -4.70 28.13 -22.02
CA GLN A 351 -3.63 28.92 -22.66
C GLN A 351 -3.49 28.56 -24.14
N HIS A 352 -3.54 27.27 -24.48
CA HIS A 352 -3.52 26.83 -25.87
C HIS A 352 -4.70 27.38 -26.69
N LEU A 353 -5.91 27.38 -26.11
CA LEU A 353 -7.09 27.98 -26.72
C LEU A 353 -6.94 29.49 -26.93
N ALA A 354 -6.35 30.20 -25.98
CA ALA A 354 -6.10 31.63 -26.09
C ALA A 354 -5.12 31.98 -27.23
N GLU A 355 -4.17 31.09 -27.52
CA GLU A 355 -3.21 31.23 -28.62
C GLU A 355 -3.80 30.79 -29.97
N ASN A 356 -4.73 29.83 -29.97
CA ASN A 356 -5.28 29.19 -31.17
C ASN A 356 -6.83 29.19 -31.22
N PRO A 357 -7.51 30.35 -31.05
CA PRO A 357 -8.95 30.37 -30.75
C PRO A 357 -9.86 29.89 -31.90
N ASN A 358 -9.35 29.85 -33.13
CA ASN A 358 -10.11 29.54 -34.34
C ASN A 358 -9.68 28.23 -35.03
N ALA A 359 -8.70 27.50 -34.48
CA ALA A 359 -8.11 26.34 -35.13
C ALA A 359 -8.60 25.04 -34.48
N PRO A 360 -9.51 24.26 -35.11
CA PRO A 360 -10.03 23.03 -34.52
C PRO A 360 -8.91 22.11 -34.03
N CYS A 361 -9.03 21.64 -32.80
CA CYS A 361 -7.96 20.90 -32.14
C CYS A 361 -8.48 19.82 -31.21
N ARG A 362 -7.70 18.75 -31.10
CA ARG A 362 -7.85 17.70 -30.10
C ARG A 362 -6.52 17.59 -29.39
N ILE A 363 -6.46 18.10 -28.16
CA ILE A 363 -5.23 18.15 -27.39
C ILE A 363 -5.40 17.49 -26.03
N PHE A 364 -4.32 16.98 -25.49
CA PHE A 364 -4.27 16.44 -24.14
C PHE A 364 -2.95 16.82 -23.45
N SER A 365 -2.94 16.76 -22.13
CA SER A 365 -1.76 16.94 -21.31
C SER A 365 -1.77 15.90 -20.19
N VAL A 366 -0.60 15.35 -19.90
CA VAL A 366 -0.37 14.57 -18.69
C VAL A 366 0.68 15.31 -17.88
N GLY A 367 0.34 15.75 -16.68
CA GLY A 367 1.23 16.60 -15.91
C GLY A 367 0.98 16.60 -14.41
N ARG A 368 2.04 16.87 -13.66
CA ARG A 368 1.97 17.06 -12.20
C ARG A 368 1.20 18.32 -11.85
N VAL A 369 0.36 18.22 -10.83
CA VAL A 369 -0.44 19.29 -10.25
C VAL A 369 -0.26 19.29 -8.74
N PHE A 370 -0.55 20.43 -8.11
CA PHE A 370 -0.22 20.66 -6.71
C PHE A 370 -1.44 21.20 -5.98
N ARG A 371 -1.81 20.54 -4.88
CA ARG A 371 -2.92 20.96 -4.02
C ARG A 371 -2.50 20.80 -2.59
N LYS A 372 -2.91 21.71 -1.71
CA LYS A 372 -2.57 21.64 -0.30
C LYS A 372 -3.54 20.69 0.43
N GLU A 373 -3.51 19.43 0.01
CA GLU A 373 -4.32 18.37 0.59
C GLU A 373 -3.54 17.60 1.65
N SER A 374 -4.27 17.07 2.63
CA SER A 374 -3.68 16.22 3.67
C SER A 374 -3.28 14.89 3.05
N ILE A 375 -2.08 14.39 3.35
CA ILE A 375 -1.63 13.08 2.86
C ILE A 375 -2.49 11.98 3.49
N ASP A 376 -3.25 11.26 2.68
CA ASP A 376 -4.03 10.11 3.10
C ASP A 376 -3.95 8.97 2.05
N ARG A 377 -4.84 7.98 2.12
CA ARG A 377 -4.84 6.81 1.22
C ARG A 377 -5.28 7.14 -0.22
N THR A 378 -5.87 8.32 -0.42
CA THR A 378 -6.56 8.77 -1.63
C THR A 378 -6.15 10.17 -2.10
N HIS A 379 -5.47 10.95 -1.26
CA HIS A 379 -5.02 12.30 -1.54
C HIS A 379 -3.51 12.47 -1.30
N LEU A 380 -2.86 13.15 -2.24
CA LEU A 380 -1.46 13.56 -2.16
C LEU A 380 -1.37 15.05 -2.53
N PRO A 381 -0.44 15.80 -1.90
CA PRO A 381 -0.28 17.21 -2.20
C PRO A 381 0.31 17.47 -3.59
N GLU A 382 0.94 16.44 -4.18
CA GLU A 382 1.36 16.41 -5.57
C GLU A 382 0.91 15.10 -6.22
N PHE A 383 0.32 15.21 -7.41
CA PHE A 383 -0.18 14.06 -8.15
C PHE A 383 -0.26 14.42 -9.64
N HIS A 384 -0.55 13.45 -10.51
CA HIS A 384 -0.61 13.66 -11.95
C HIS A 384 -2.07 13.74 -12.42
N GLN A 385 -2.36 14.76 -13.22
CA GLN A 385 -3.64 14.89 -13.89
C GLN A 385 -3.46 14.60 -15.37
N ILE A 386 -4.40 13.84 -15.92
CA ILE A 386 -4.60 13.68 -17.35
C ILE A 386 -5.76 14.57 -17.73
N GLU A 387 -5.60 15.40 -18.74
CA GLU A 387 -6.67 16.25 -19.22
C GLU A 387 -6.61 16.40 -20.72
N GLY A 388 -7.74 16.69 -21.34
CA GLY A 388 -7.73 17.20 -22.69
C GLY A 388 -8.97 17.98 -23.05
N ILE A 389 -8.94 18.51 -24.27
CA ILE A 389 -10.05 19.22 -24.89
C ILE A 389 -10.25 18.76 -26.35
N ILE A 390 -11.49 18.88 -26.81
CA ILE A 390 -11.90 18.78 -28.21
C ILE A 390 -12.59 20.10 -28.53
N MET A 391 -11.98 20.91 -29.39
CA MET A 391 -12.57 22.14 -29.93
C MET A 391 -12.84 21.94 -31.41
N GLU A 392 -14.11 21.84 -31.79
CA GLU A 392 -14.56 21.77 -33.18
C GLU A 392 -16.03 22.22 -33.27
N PRO A 393 -16.49 22.74 -34.42
CA PRO A 393 -17.84 23.30 -34.55
C PRO A 393 -18.97 22.33 -34.16
N GLU A 394 -18.78 21.04 -34.40
CA GLU A 394 -19.77 19.99 -34.13
C GLU A 394 -19.63 19.38 -32.72
N ALA A 395 -18.68 19.82 -31.90
CA ALA A 395 -18.43 19.26 -30.58
C ALA A 395 -19.68 19.31 -29.68
N ASN A 396 -20.02 18.17 -29.08
CA ASN A 396 -21.23 18.01 -28.29
C ASN A 396 -21.08 16.94 -27.19
N LEU A 397 -22.06 16.89 -26.28
CA LEU A 397 -22.04 15.99 -25.13
C LEU A 397 -21.95 14.50 -25.51
N PRO A 398 -22.73 13.98 -26.49
CA PRO A 398 -22.55 12.61 -26.99
C PRO A 398 -21.13 12.29 -27.45
N MET A 399 -20.45 13.21 -28.14
CA MET A 399 -19.07 13.02 -28.57
C MET A 399 -18.11 12.90 -27.39
N LEU A 400 -18.25 13.78 -26.39
CA LEU A 400 -17.46 13.73 -25.15
C LEU A 400 -17.67 12.40 -24.42
N VAL A 401 -18.92 11.99 -24.22
CA VAL A 401 -19.24 10.72 -23.54
C VAL A 401 -18.70 9.52 -24.31
N THR A 402 -18.79 9.54 -25.64
CA THR A 402 -18.27 8.46 -26.49
C THR A 402 -16.76 8.38 -26.41
N MET A 403 -16.06 9.53 -26.49
CA MET A 403 -14.61 9.59 -26.36
C MET A 403 -14.14 9.01 -25.02
N LEU A 404 -14.78 9.41 -23.91
CA LEU A 404 -14.45 8.90 -22.57
C LEU A 404 -14.65 7.39 -22.48
N LYS A 405 -15.77 6.87 -23.00
CA LYS A 405 -16.04 5.42 -23.06
C LYS A 405 -14.99 4.69 -23.90
N THR A 406 -14.60 5.24 -25.05
CA THR A 406 -13.57 4.67 -25.92
C THR A 406 -12.20 4.64 -25.24
N PHE A 407 -11.82 5.72 -24.55
CA PHE A 407 -10.58 5.79 -23.79
C PHE A 407 -10.51 4.68 -22.72
N TYR A 408 -11.52 4.60 -21.85
CA TYR A 408 -11.52 3.59 -20.79
C TYR A 408 -11.64 2.16 -21.33
N ALA A 409 -12.37 1.93 -22.42
CA ALA A 409 -12.40 0.63 -23.10
C ALA A 409 -11.01 0.22 -23.62
N LYS A 410 -10.24 1.14 -24.22
CA LYS A 410 -8.85 0.90 -24.63
C LYS A 410 -7.92 0.64 -23.43
N MET A 411 -8.21 1.23 -22.28
CA MET A 411 -7.51 0.94 -21.03
C MET A 411 -7.88 -0.42 -20.41
N GLY A 412 -8.90 -1.12 -20.95
CA GLY A 412 -9.35 -2.42 -20.46
C GLY A 412 -10.60 -2.38 -19.56
N TYR A 413 -11.25 -1.22 -19.44
CA TYR A 413 -12.38 -0.99 -18.54
C TYR A 413 -13.61 -0.47 -19.29
N PRO A 414 -14.36 -1.35 -19.98
CA PRO A 414 -15.48 -0.94 -20.83
C PRO A 414 -16.75 -0.55 -20.05
N GLU A 415 -16.88 -0.95 -18.78
CA GLU A 415 -18.03 -0.62 -17.93
C GLU A 415 -17.91 0.81 -17.37
N VAL A 416 -18.32 1.78 -18.18
CA VAL A 416 -18.27 3.22 -17.88
C VAL A 416 -19.68 3.81 -17.78
N ARG A 417 -19.93 4.60 -16.75
CA ARG A 417 -21.14 5.43 -16.63
C ARG A 417 -20.76 6.90 -16.42
N VAL A 418 -21.68 7.78 -16.79
CA VAL A 418 -21.56 9.22 -16.56
C VAL A 418 -22.75 9.69 -15.73
N ARG A 419 -22.53 10.60 -14.79
CA ARG A 419 -23.58 11.24 -14.00
C ARG A 419 -23.46 12.77 -14.08
N PRO A 420 -24.56 13.52 -13.99
CA PRO A 420 -24.49 14.97 -13.87
C PRO A 420 -23.67 15.37 -12.65
N ALA A 421 -22.87 16.43 -12.81
CA ALA A 421 -22.04 17.02 -11.77
C ALA A 421 -22.07 18.54 -11.90
N TYR A 422 -21.29 19.24 -11.07
CA TYR A 422 -21.13 20.68 -11.16
C TYR A 422 -19.64 21.03 -11.17
N PHE A 423 -19.21 21.73 -12.22
CA PHE A 423 -17.91 22.40 -12.28
C PHE A 423 -18.11 23.84 -12.75
N PRO A 424 -17.44 24.85 -12.14
CA PRO A 424 -17.70 26.26 -12.45
C PRO A 424 -17.48 26.65 -13.93
N TYR A 425 -16.57 25.97 -14.62
CA TYR A 425 -16.16 26.25 -16.00
C TYR A 425 -16.92 25.45 -17.06
N THR A 426 -17.80 24.50 -16.70
CA THR A 426 -18.51 23.68 -17.69
C THR A 426 -20.03 23.65 -17.52
N GLU A 427 -20.75 23.72 -18.62
CA GLU A 427 -22.21 23.56 -18.69
C GLU A 427 -22.58 22.91 -20.05
N PRO A 428 -23.11 21.67 -20.09
CA PRO A 428 -23.35 20.77 -18.96
C PRO A 428 -22.06 20.16 -18.38
N SER A 429 -22.13 19.76 -17.12
CA SER A 429 -21.07 19.12 -16.34
C SER A 429 -21.39 17.63 -16.04
N LEU A 430 -20.38 16.77 -16.10
CA LEU A 430 -20.46 15.33 -15.92
C LEU A 430 -19.32 14.80 -15.04
N GLU A 431 -19.59 13.78 -14.25
CA GLU A 431 -18.57 12.92 -13.63
C GLU A 431 -18.55 11.55 -14.29
N VAL A 432 -17.36 11.00 -14.46
CA VAL A 432 -17.13 9.70 -15.09
C VAL A 432 -16.78 8.67 -14.03
N GLU A 433 -17.49 7.54 -14.07
CA GLU A 433 -17.29 6.43 -13.14
C GLU A 433 -17.06 5.14 -13.90
N VAL A 434 -16.09 4.36 -13.43
CA VAL A 434 -15.71 3.05 -13.96
C VAL A 434 -16.01 1.98 -12.94
N LYS A 435 -16.55 0.85 -13.38
CA LYS A 435 -16.83 -0.28 -12.49
C LYS A 435 -15.55 -1.07 -12.19
N TRP A 436 -15.23 -1.22 -10.92
CA TRP A 436 -14.08 -1.96 -10.43
C TRP A 436 -14.43 -2.73 -9.15
N ARG A 437 -14.09 -4.01 -9.09
CA ARG A 437 -14.43 -4.92 -7.97
C ARG A 437 -15.93 -4.85 -7.56
N GLY A 438 -16.82 -4.70 -8.55
CA GLY A 438 -18.27 -4.59 -8.33
C GLY A 438 -18.77 -3.24 -7.80
N LYS A 439 -17.88 -2.26 -7.56
CA LYS A 439 -18.21 -0.89 -7.13
C LYS A 439 -17.95 0.09 -8.27
N TRP A 440 -18.64 1.24 -8.23
CA TRP A 440 -18.39 2.34 -9.16
C TRP A 440 -17.38 3.30 -8.55
N LEU A 441 -16.29 3.53 -9.25
CA LEU A 441 -15.19 4.39 -8.83
C LEU A 441 -15.17 5.64 -9.72
N GLU A 442 -15.21 6.81 -9.10
CA GLU A 442 -15.10 8.11 -9.78
C GLU A 442 -13.66 8.38 -10.21
N LEU A 443 -13.46 8.59 -11.51
CA LEU A 443 -12.12 8.81 -12.07
C LEU A 443 -11.86 10.24 -12.53
N GLY A 444 -12.89 11.05 -12.74
CA GLY A 444 -12.71 12.43 -13.15
C GLY A 444 -13.99 13.16 -13.56
N GLY A 445 -13.81 14.44 -13.86
CA GLY A 445 -14.83 15.34 -14.35
C GLY A 445 -14.71 15.58 -15.85
N ALA A 446 -15.83 15.90 -16.49
CA ALA A 446 -15.90 16.27 -17.89
C ALA A 446 -17.07 17.23 -18.13
N GLY A 447 -17.02 18.00 -19.21
CA GLY A 447 -18.13 18.87 -19.57
C GLY A 447 -17.86 19.66 -20.84
N ILE A 448 -18.76 20.58 -21.16
CA ILE A 448 -18.56 21.54 -22.25
C ILE A 448 -18.23 22.88 -21.62
N PHE A 449 -17.12 23.53 -22.00
CA PHE A 449 -16.76 24.82 -21.45
C PHE A 449 -17.87 25.83 -21.67
N ARG A 450 -18.11 26.65 -20.65
CA ARG A 450 -19.12 27.69 -20.72
C ARG A 450 -18.69 28.83 -21.67
N PRO A 451 -19.64 29.58 -22.25
CA PRO A 451 -19.34 30.77 -23.04
C PRO A 451 -18.44 31.79 -22.33
N GLU A 452 -18.61 31.95 -21.00
CA GLU A 452 -17.77 32.84 -20.17
C GLU A 452 -16.29 32.44 -20.11
N VAL A 453 -15.97 31.22 -20.55
CA VAL A 453 -14.60 30.70 -20.65
C VAL A 453 -14.06 30.88 -22.07
N THR A 454 -14.85 30.55 -23.10
CA THR A 454 -14.37 30.45 -24.50
C THR A 454 -14.47 31.76 -25.28
N GLU A 455 -15.58 32.48 -25.20
CA GLU A 455 -15.81 33.72 -25.97
C GLU A 455 -14.77 34.83 -25.67
N PRO A 456 -14.32 35.04 -24.42
CA PRO A 456 -13.27 36.02 -24.09
C PRO A 456 -11.92 35.77 -24.75
N LEU A 457 -11.67 34.50 -25.08
CA LEU A 457 -10.49 34.05 -25.80
C LEU A 457 -10.64 34.21 -27.31
N GLY A 458 -11.84 34.55 -27.79
CA GLY A 458 -12.19 34.61 -29.20
C GLY A 458 -12.58 33.26 -29.79
N CYS A 459 -12.86 32.25 -28.95
CA CYS A 459 -13.25 30.92 -29.38
C CYS A 459 -14.77 30.83 -29.54
N SER A 460 -15.24 30.64 -30.77
CA SER A 460 -16.66 30.52 -31.10
C SER A 460 -17.16 29.07 -31.20
N ALA A 461 -16.25 28.10 -31.27
CA ALA A 461 -16.60 26.69 -31.35
C ALA A 461 -16.84 26.12 -29.95
N PRO A 462 -17.78 25.16 -29.78
CA PRO A 462 -17.92 24.45 -28.51
C PRO A 462 -16.62 23.70 -28.16
N VAL A 463 -16.28 23.70 -26.87
CA VAL A 463 -15.10 23.00 -26.36
C VAL A 463 -15.54 21.93 -25.37
N CYS A 464 -15.41 20.66 -25.74
CA CYS A 464 -15.56 19.57 -24.78
C CYS A 464 -14.25 19.39 -24.01
N ALA A 465 -14.31 19.31 -22.68
CA ALA A 465 -13.17 19.15 -21.80
C ALA A 465 -13.36 17.97 -20.85
N TRP A 466 -12.27 17.35 -20.44
CA TRP A 466 -12.26 16.31 -19.40
C TRP A 466 -10.95 16.31 -18.65
N GLY A 467 -11.00 15.99 -17.36
CA GLY A 467 -9.84 15.82 -16.49
C GLY A 467 -10.02 14.63 -15.57
N MET A 468 -9.00 13.79 -15.46
CA MET A 468 -8.99 12.61 -14.61
C MET A 468 -7.66 12.48 -13.85
N GLY A 469 -7.73 11.97 -12.62
CA GLY A 469 -6.54 11.72 -11.82
C GLY A 469 -5.83 10.45 -12.29
N LEU A 470 -4.54 10.57 -12.63
CA LEU A 470 -3.75 9.42 -13.08
C LEU A 470 -3.57 8.41 -11.94
N GLU A 471 -3.43 8.86 -10.70
CA GLU A 471 -3.24 7.98 -9.53
C GLU A 471 -4.46 7.09 -9.30
N ARG A 472 -5.68 7.60 -9.49
CA ARG A 472 -6.90 6.78 -9.40
C ARG A 472 -6.94 5.71 -10.50
N LEU A 473 -6.51 6.07 -11.71
CA LEU A 473 -6.35 5.11 -12.80
C LEU A 473 -5.24 4.08 -12.49
N ALA A 474 -4.14 4.52 -11.87
CA ALA A 474 -3.04 3.66 -11.47
C ALA A 474 -3.45 2.64 -10.40
N MET A 475 -4.23 3.05 -9.40
CA MET A 475 -4.80 2.12 -8.41
C MET A 475 -5.60 1.00 -9.07
N LEU A 476 -6.37 1.35 -10.10
CA LEU A 476 -7.25 0.42 -10.80
C LEU A 476 -6.47 -0.51 -11.75
N VAL A 477 -5.39 -0.04 -12.38
CA VAL A 477 -4.50 -0.83 -13.26
C VAL A 477 -3.53 -1.72 -12.48
N LEU A 478 -3.00 -1.22 -11.36
CA LEU A 478 -2.01 -1.92 -10.52
C LEU A 478 -2.64 -2.69 -9.34
N ASP A 479 -3.98 -2.67 -9.24
CA ASP A 479 -4.75 -3.31 -8.17
C ASP A 479 -4.32 -2.88 -6.75
N LEU A 480 -4.08 -1.58 -6.55
CA LEU A 480 -3.60 -0.99 -5.30
C LEU A 480 -4.74 -0.39 -4.46
N ASP A 481 -4.67 -0.55 -3.14
CA ASP A 481 -5.63 0.01 -2.18
C ASP A 481 -5.14 1.31 -1.49
N ASP A 482 -3.95 1.80 -1.84
CA ASP A 482 -3.33 3.01 -1.25
C ASP A 482 -2.39 3.68 -2.26
N ILE A 483 -2.71 4.93 -2.64
CA ILE A 483 -1.91 5.68 -3.63
C ILE A 483 -0.47 5.95 -3.17
N ARG A 484 -0.21 5.95 -1.86
CA ARG A 484 1.12 6.24 -1.33
C ARG A 484 2.14 5.19 -1.75
N GLN A 485 1.70 3.95 -2.02
CA GLN A 485 2.55 2.89 -2.54
C GLN A 485 3.21 3.25 -3.88
N LEU A 486 2.59 4.13 -4.67
CA LEU A 486 3.14 4.61 -5.94
C LEU A 486 4.36 5.53 -5.76
N TYR A 487 4.56 6.07 -4.55
CA TYR A 487 5.60 7.06 -4.25
C TYR A 487 6.57 6.58 -3.16
N ILE A 488 6.33 5.40 -2.59
CA ILE A 488 7.29 4.73 -1.70
C ILE A 488 8.39 4.11 -2.59
N SER A 489 9.64 4.36 -2.24
CA SER A 489 10.81 3.79 -2.92
C SER A 489 11.05 2.33 -2.51
N ASP A 490 10.06 1.46 -2.72
CA ASP A 490 10.19 0.02 -2.49
C ASP A 490 10.82 -0.66 -3.72
N LEU A 491 12.11 -0.97 -3.62
CA LEU A 491 12.87 -1.59 -4.70
C LEU A 491 12.43 -3.03 -4.97
N GLU A 492 11.93 -3.78 -3.99
CA GLU A 492 11.43 -5.14 -4.21
C GLU A 492 10.10 -5.12 -4.97
N TRP A 493 9.20 -4.22 -4.56
CA TRP A 493 7.97 -3.96 -5.30
C TRP A 493 8.25 -3.57 -6.75
N LEU A 494 9.12 -2.58 -6.99
CA LEU A 494 9.51 -2.15 -8.34
C LEU A 494 10.13 -3.27 -9.18
N ARG A 495 10.89 -4.19 -8.56
CA ARG A 495 11.50 -5.34 -9.25
C ARG A 495 10.50 -6.41 -9.61
N THR A 496 9.46 -6.59 -8.81
CA THR A 496 8.45 -7.66 -8.98
C THR A 496 7.26 -7.23 -9.84
N GLN A 497 7.03 -5.93 -10.03
CA GLN A 497 5.91 -5.43 -10.84
C GLN A 497 5.91 -5.99 -12.27
N PRO A 498 4.74 -6.41 -12.79
CA PRO A 498 4.59 -6.84 -14.18
C PRO A 498 4.75 -5.66 -15.14
N ILE A 499 4.98 -5.98 -16.42
CA ILE A 499 4.99 -4.97 -17.50
C ILE A 499 3.54 -4.58 -17.81
N LEU A 500 3.26 -3.27 -17.87
CA LEU A 500 1.93 -2.67 -18.06
C LEU A 500 1.51 -2.46 -19.51
#